data_AF-A0A2R6QBM3-F1
#
_entry.id   AF-A0A2R6QBM3-F1
#
_cell.length_a   1.000
_cell.length_b   1.000
_cell.length_c   1.000
_cell.angle_alpha   90.00
_cell.angle_beta   90.00
_cell.angle_gamma   90.00
#
_symmetry.space_group_name_H-M   'P 1'
#
loop_
_entity.id
_entity.type
_entity.pdbx_description
1 polymer ?
#
loop_
_entity_poly.entity_id
_entity_poly.type
_entity_poly.pdbx_seq_one_letter_code
_entity_poly.pdbx_strand_id
1 'polypeptide(L)'
;MRAMMVWPVLLSVSNYALLALLDISYRAIQPLFYSTPISFGGLGQSPARIGTVMACFGIMNGIIQALCFAKFIDRWGPKRVFVTGMAMFMALFALYPIINHVARQQGLSSVVWVLAFLQLGLSVICDMAYGTCSLPLE
;
A
#
# COMPACT_ATOMS: atom_id res chain seq x y z
N MET A 1 20.14 27.51 -5.37
CA MET A 1 19.99 26.04 -5.37
C MET A 1 20.81 25.35 -4.28
N ARG A 2 22.11 25.63 -4.11
CA ARG A 2 22.94 24.99 -3.04
C ARG A 2 22.49 25.25 -1.59
N ALA A 3 21.75 26.32 -1.32
CA ALA A 3 21.21 26.63 0.01
C ALA A 3 20.05 25.71 0.44
N MET A 4 19.42 24.97 -0.50
CA MET A 4 18.36 23.99 -0.18
C MET A 4 18.93 22.59 0.12
N MET A 5 20.22 22.34 -0.12
CA MET A 5 20.92 21.09 0.24
C MET A 5 21.35 21.07 1.71
N VAL A 6 20.51 21.60 2.58
CA VAL A 6 20.66 21.40 4.03
C VAL A 6 20.26 19.96 4.34
N TRP A 7 21.07 19.26 5.15
CA TRP A 7 20.87 17.86 5.55
C TRP A 7 19.42 17.44 5.85
N PRO A 8 18.58 18.25 6.53
CA PRO A 8 17.17 17.92 6.77
C PRO A 8 16.33 17.79 5.49
N VAL A 9 16.59 18.64 4.49
CA VAL A 9 15.85 18.61 3.21
C VAL A 9 16.23 17.36 2.41
N LEU A 10 17.51 17.00 2.38
CA LEU A 10 17.97 15.75 1.75
C LEU A 10 17.31 14.52 2.40
N LEU A 11 17.24 14.47 3.73
CA LEU A 11 16.57 13.38 4.46
C LEU A 11 15.08 13.29 4.14
N SER A 12 14.37 14.42 4.08
CA SER A 12 12.94 14.42 3.72
C SER A 12 12.70 13.98 2.28
N VAL A 13 13.51 14.46 1.33
CA VAL A 13 13.42 14.06 -0.08
C VAL A 13 13.74 12.58 -0.28
N SER A 14 14.78 12.06 0.39
CA SER A 14 15.13 10.63 0.32
C SER A 14 14.03 9.75 0.91
N ASN A 15 13.45 10.13 2.05
CA ASN A 15 12.33 9.40 2.65
C ASN A 15 11.09 9.39 1.73
N TYR A 16 10.76 10.52 1.12
CA TYR A 16 9.68 10.60 0.14
C TYR A 16 9.95 9.72 -1.08
N ALA A 17 11.17 9.75 -1.61
CA ALA A 17 11.56 8.93 -2.75
C ALA A 17 11.47 7.43 -2.44
N LEU A 18 11.85 7.01 -1.23
CA LEU A 18 11.71 5.62 -0.78
C LEU A 18 10.24 5.22 -0.64
N LEU A 19 9.42 6.08 -0.05
CA LEU A 19 7.97 5.86 0.06
C LEU A 19 7.35 5.69 -1.34
N ALA A 20 7.70 6.59 -2.25
CA ALA A 20 7.27 6.56 -3.65
C ALA A 20 7.68 5.27 -4.37
N LEU A 21 8.92 4.85 -4.17
CA LEU A 21 9.43 3.62 -4.76
C LEU A 21 8.70 2.38 -4.25
N LEU A 22 8.41 2.30 -2.95
CA LEU A 22 7.71 1.16 -2.35
C LEU A 22 6.27 1.07 -2.85
N ASP A 23 5.55 2.18 -2.93
CA ASP A 23 4.17 2.22 -3.42
C ASP A 23 4.06 1.85 -4.90
N ILE A 24 4.92 2.41 -5.76
CA ILE A 24 4.93 2.07 -7.19
C ILE A 24 5.25 0.59 -7.38
N SER A 25 6.23 0.07 -6.63
CA SER A 25 6.59 -1.35 -6.66
C SER A 25 5.42 -2.23 -6.23
N TYR A 26 4.74 -1.86 -5.14
CA TYR A 26 3.55 -2.56 -4.65
C TYR A 26 2.43 -2.61 -5.69
N ARG A 27 2.09 -1.47 -6.30
CA ARG A 27 1.05 -1.35 -7.33
C ARG A 27 1.40 -2.12 -8.61
N ALA A 28 2.67 -2.25 -8.96
CA ALA A 28 3.12 -3.04 -10.10
C ALA A 28 3.04 -4.55 -9.83
N ILE A 29 3.41 -4.98 -8.61
CA ILE A 29 3.39 -6.39 -8.20
C ILE A 29 1.97 -6.91 -8.07
N GLN A 30 1.02 -6.09 -7.61
CA GLN A 30 -0.33 -6.51 -7.30
C GLN A 30 -1.10 -7.18 -8.47
N PRO A 31 -1.22 -6.57 -9.67
CA PRO A 31 -1.87 -7.22 -10.82
C PRO A 31 -1.06 -8.41 -11.35
N LEU A 32 0.27 -8.38 -11.22
CA LEU A 32 1.14 -9.50 -11.60
C LEU A 32 0.89 -10.72 -10.71
N PHE A 33 0.73 -10.51 -9.40
CA PHE A 33 0.42 -11.55 -8.43
C PHE A 33 -0.97 -12.15 -8.69
N TYR A 34 -1.95 -11.32 -9.06
CA TYR A 34 -3.30 -11.79 -9.39
C TYR A 34 -3.38 -12.55 -10.72
N SER A 35 -2.57 -12.20 -11.71
CA SER A 35 -2.55 -12.86 -13.02
C SER A 35 -1.69 -14.14 -13.05
N THR A 36 -0.69 -14.24 -12.17
CA THR A 36 0.22 -15.41 -12.13
C THR A 36 -0.57 -16.69 -11.80
N PRO A 37 -0.35 -17.81 -12.51
CA PRO A 37 -1.02 -19.08 -12.21
C PRO A 37 -0.70 -19.58 -10.80
N ILE A 38 -1.63 -20.33 -10.18
CA ILE A 38 -1.46 -20.90 -8.83
C ILE A 38 -0.21 -21.80 -8.73
N SER A 39 0.19 -22.47 -9.83
CA SER A 39 1.41 -23.28 -9.89
C SER A 39 2.70 -22.46 -9.73
N PHE A 40 2.70 -21.20 -10.13
CA PHE A 40 3.81 -20.26 -9.99
C PHE A 40 3.61 -19.28 -8.83
N GLY A 41 2.51 -19.40 -8.08
CA GLY A 41 2.28 -18.63 -6.88
C GLY A 41 1.35 -17.41 -6.99
N GLY A 42 0.47 -17.35 -7.98
CA GLY A 42 -0.59 -16.33 -8.03
C GLY A 42 -1.99 -16.91 -7.89
N LEU A 43 -3.02 -16.14 -8.28
CA LEU A 43 -4.42 -16.59 -8.23
C LEU A 43 -4.93 -17.19 -9.55
N GLY A 44 -4.22 -17.04 -10.66
CA GLY A 44 -4.65 -17.51 -11.98
C GLY A 44 -6.01 -16.93 -12.42
N GLN A 45 -6.36 -15.73 -11.96
CA GLN A 45 -7.66 -15.14 -12.25
C GLN A 45 -7.75 -14.56 -13.66
N SER A 46 -8.97 -14.52 -14.20
CA SER A 46 -9.19 -13.86 -15.48
C SER A 46 -8.95 -12.35 -15.34
N PRO A 47 -8.30 -11.69 -16.32
CA PRO A 47 -8.02 -10.26 -16.28
C PRO A 47 -9.26 -9.40 -16.01
N ALA A 48 -10.42 -9.84 -16.50
CA ALA A 48 -11.70 -9.17 -16.27
C ALA A 48 -12.10 -9.11 -14.79
N ARG A 49 -11.99 -10.24 -14.05
CA ARG A 49 -12.33 -10.27 -12.62
C ARG A 49 -11.32 -9.48 -11.77
N ILE A 50 -10.04 -9.57 -12.14
CA ILE A 50 -8.98 -8.77 -11.50
C ILE A 50 -9.31 -7.28 -11.64
N GLY A 51 -9.65 -6.85 -12.85
CA GLY A 51 -10.04 -5.46 -13.13
C GLY A 51 -11.25 -5.01 -12.32
N THR A 52 -12.30 -5.82 -12.22
CA THR A 52 -13.50 -5.48 -11.42
C THR A 52 -13.18 -5.32 -9.93
N VAL A 53 -12.37 -6.22 -9.35
CA VAL A 53 -12.03 -6.09 -7.92
C VAL A 53 -11.07 -4.94 -7.68
N MET A 54 -10.08 -4.72 -8.54
CA MET A 54 -9.21 -3.55 -8.43
C MET A 54 -9.96 -2.24 -8.60
N ALA A 55 -10.97 -2.18 -9.48
CA ALA A 55 -11.82 -1.01 -9.64
C ALA A 55 -12.68 -0.74 -8.41
N CYS A 56 -13.36 -1.77 -7.87
CA CYS A 56 -14.16 -1.66 -6.66
C CYS A 56 -13.29 -1.25 -5.46
N PHE A 57 -12.10 -1.85 -5.34
CA PHE A 57 -11.12 -1.44 -4.35
C PHE A 57 -10.69 0.02 -4.53
N GLY A 58 -10.34 0.45 -5.74
CA GLY A 58 -9.91 1.83 -5.99
C GLY A 58 -10.95 2.87 -5.56
N ILE A 59 -12.24 2.59 -5.81
CA ILE A 59 -13.36 3.43 -5.37
C ILE A 59 -13.43 3.46 -3.83
N MET A 60 -13.41 2.28 -3.19
CA MET A 60 -13.50 2.19 -1.74
C MET A 60 -12.31 2.83 -1.04
N ASN A 61 -11.11 2.65 -1.58
CA ASN A 61 -9.89 3.30 -1.14
C ASN A 61 -10.02 4.82 -1.25
N GLY A 62 -10.44 5.35 -2.40
CA GLY A 62 -10.61 6.79 -2.60
C GLY A 62 -11.60 7.41 -1.62
N ILE A 63 -12.71 6.72 -1.34
CA ILE A 63 -13.72 7.18 -0.37
C ILE A 63 -13.15 7.18 1.06
N ILE A 64 -12.53 6.07 1.49
CA ILE A 64 -11.94 5.97 2.83
C ILE A 64 -10.83 7.00 2.99
N GLN A 65 -9.97 7.17 1.99
CA GLN A 65 -8.90 8.15 2.02
C GLN A 65 -9.48 9.57 2.09
N ALA A 66 -10.46 9.93 1.27
CA ALA A 66 -11.09 11.25 1.33
C ALA A 66 -11.74 11.57 2.69
N LEU A 67 -12.36 10.58 3.35
CA LEU A 67 -13.10 10.79 4.60
C LEU A 67 -12.26 10.62 5.87
N CYS A 68 -11.32 9.69 5.88
CA CYS A 68 -10.54 9.32 7.06
C CYS A 68 -9.16 10.00 7.11
N PHE A 69 -8.62 10.48 5.99
CA PHE A 69 -7.31 11.12 5.92
C PHE A 69 -7.18 12.33 6.86
N ALA A 70 -8.09 13.30 6.74
CA ALA A 70 -8.06 14.48 7.61
C ALA A 70 -8.19 14.12 9.09
N LYS A 71 -9.09 13.17 9.42
CA LYS A 71 -9.34 12.74 10.81
C LYS A 71 -8.16 12.01 11.44
N PHE A 72 -7.46 11.18 10.68
CA PHE A 72 -6.30 10.44 11.19
C PHE A 72 -5.10 11.35 11.43
N ILE A 73 -4.83 12.30 10.52
CA ILE A 73 -3.74 13.26 10.67
C ILE A 73 -3.98 14.16 11.88
N ASP A 74 -5.20 14.68 12.02
CA ASP A 74 -5.59 15.56 13.13
C ASP A 74 -5.51 14.84 14.49
N ARG A 75 -5.73 13.52 14.51
CA ARG A 75 -5.75 12.72 15.74
C ARG A 75 -4.38 12.15 16.15
N TRP A 76 -3.50 11.79 15.21
CA TRP A 76 -2.25 11.06 15.49
C TRP A 76 -0.97 11.89 15.24
N GLY A 77 -1.08 13.00 14.51
CA GLY A 77 0.04 13.86 14.15
C GLY A 77 0.88 13.31 12.98
N PRO A 78 1.45 14.19 12.15
CA PRO A 78 2.06 13.82 10.87
C PRO A 78 3.26 12.88 11.01
N LYS A 79 4.11 13.09 12.03
CA LYS A 79 5.32 12.29 12.23
C LYS A 79 5.04 10.83 12.57
N ARG A 80 4.00 10.55 13.39
CA ARG A 80 3.64 9.17 13.77
C ARG A 80 2.96 8.44 12.63
N VAL A 81 2.13 9.13 11.85
CA VAL A 81 1.50 8.57 10.65
C VAL A 81 2.56 8.18 9.63
N PHE A 82 3.58 9.01 9.40
CA PHE A 82 4.70 8.68 8.51
C PHE A 82 5.45 7.41 8.94
N VAL A 83 5.89 7.34 10.22
CA VAL A 83 6.64 6.18 10.73
C VAL A 83 5.78 4.90 10.70
N THR A 84 4.50 5.01 11.04
CA THR A 84 3.58 3.87 11.00
C THR A 84 3.35 3.40 9.57
N GLY A 85 3.12 4.31 8.61
CA GLY A 85 2.99 3.97 7.19
C GLY A 85 4.23 3.26 6.63
N MET A 86 5.43 3.77 6.97
CA MET A 86 6.69 3.13 6.57
C MET A 86 6.83 1.71 7.14
N ALA A 87 6.47 1.50 8.41
CA ALA A 87 6.49 0.18 9.04
C ALA A 87 5.48 -0.79 8.42
N MET A 88 4.32 -0.28 7.99
CA MET A 88 3.24 -1.08 7.40
C MET A 88 3.59 -1.62 6.01
N PHE A 89 4.55 -1.02 5.30
CA PHE A 89 5.09 -1.62 4.07
C PHE A 89 5.71 -3.00 4.32
N MET A 90 6.41 -3.22 5.45
CA MET A 90 6.93 -4.56 5.78
C MET A 90 5.81 -5.58 5.95
N ALA A 91 4.70 -5.19 6.58
CA ALA A 91 3.52 -6.03 6.71
C ALA A 91 2.84 -6.31 5.35
N LEU A 92 2.74 -5.30 4.48
CA LEU A 92 2.22 -5.43 3.11
C LEU A 92 3.03 -6.42 2.27
N PHE A 93 4.36 -6.33 2.34
CA PHE A 93 5.24 -7.26 1.62
C PHE A 93 5.20 -8.67 2.22
N ALA A 94 5.05 -8.80 3.54
CA ALA A 94 4.90 -10.10 4.22
C ALA A 94 3.53 -10.76 3.94
N LEU A 95 2.50 -9.98 3.61
CA LEU A 95 1.19 -10.53 3.24
C LEU A 95 1.21 -11.28 1.90
N TYR A 96 2.04 -10.87 0.93
CA TYR A 96 2.17 -11.59 -0.34
C TYR A 96 2.50 -13.09 -0.20
N PRO A 97 3.56 -13.50 0.52
CA PRO A 97 3.86 -14.92 0.71
C PRO A 97 2.80 -15.65 1.56
N ILE A 98 2.13 -14.97 2.50
CA ILE A 98 1.03 -15.56 3.28
C ILE A 98 -0.16 -15.88 2.36
N ILE A 99 -0.55 -14.93 1.52
CA ILE A 99 -1.63 -15.09 0.53
C ILE A 99 -1.28 -16.21 -0.44
N ASN A 100 -0.03 -16.24 -0.93
CA ASN A 100 0.48 -17.30 -1.80
C ASN A 100 0.37 -18.68 -1.13
N HIS A 101 0.80 -18.79 0.12
CA HIS A 101 0.79 -20.06 0.85
C HIS A 101 -0.63 -20.58 1.05
N VAL A 102 -1.57 -19.71 1.43
CA VAL A 102 -2.99 -20.07 1.58
C VAL A 102 -3.62 -20.43 0.23
N ALA A 103 -3.31 -19.67 -0.82
CA ALA A 103 -3.80 -19.95 -2.18
C ALA A 103 -3.28 -21.29 -2.74
N ARG A 104 -2.06 -21.70 -2.39
CA ARG A 104 -1.51 -23.02 -2.78
C ARG A 104 -2.21 -24.18 -2.08
N GLN A 105 -2.67 -24.00 -0.84
CA GLN A 105 -3.32 -25.08 -0.07
C GLN A 105 -4.81 -25.20 -0.36
N GLN A 106 -5.52 -24.08 -0.49
CA GLN A 106 -6.99 -24.04 -0.58
C GLN A 106 -7.51 -23.51 -1.92
N GLY A 107 -6.62 -23.13 -2.85
CA GLY A 107 -7.00 -22.47 -4.08
C GLY A 107 -7.59 -21.08 -3.85
N LEU A 108 -8.48 -20.66 -4.77
CA LEU A 108 -9.25 -19.41 -4.71
C LEU A 108 -10.36 -19.49 -3.63
N SER A 109 -9.97 -19.49 -2.36
CA SER A 109 -10.86 -19.49 -1.20
C SER A 109 -11.26 -18.07 -0.79
N SER A 110 -12.40 -17.89 -0.11
CA SER A 110 -12.83 -16.60 0.45
C SER A 110 -11.78 -16.00 1.39
N VAL A 111 -10.94 -16.83 2.02
CA VAL A 111 -9.82 -16.40 2.87
C VAL A 111 -8.78 -15.60 2.09
N VAL A 112 -8.49 -15.99 0.85
CA VAL A 112 -7.55 -15.30 -0.05
C VAL A 112 -8.08 -13.90 -0.38
N TRP A 113 -9.38 -13.79 -0.64
CA TRP A 113 -10.03 -12.49 -0.86
C TRP A 113 -10.02 -11.63 0.40
N VAL A 114 -10.30 -12.19 1.58
CA VAL A 114 -10.23 -11.45 2.85
C VAL A 114 -8.82 -10.93 3.12
N LEU A 115 -7.78 -11.76 2.90
CA LEU A 115 -6.39 -11.34 3.03
C LEU A 115 -6.00 -10.27 2.00
N ALA A 116 -6.48 -10.38 0.77
CA ALA A 116 -6.30 -9.34 -0.25
C ALA A 116 -6.98 -8.03 0.17
N PHE A 117 -8.22 -8.06 0.67
CA PHE A 117 -8.91 -6.88 1.21
C PHE A 117 -8.20 -6.29 2.43
N LEU A 118 -7.60 -7.13 3.28
CA LEU A 118 -6.79 -6.68 4.41
C LEU A 118 -5.51 -5.98 3.93
N GLN A 119 -4.80 -6.57 2.97
CA GLN A 119 -3.61 -5.99 2.33
C GLN A 119 -3.95 -4.63 1.71
N LEU A 120 -5.09 -4.55 1.05
CA LEU A 120 -5.65 -3.34 0.48
C LEU A 120 -6.03 -2.27 1.53
N GLY A 121 -6.58 -2.69 2.67
CA GLY A 121 -6.82 -1.81 3.82
C GLY A 121 -5.53 -1.22 4.38
N LEU A 122 -4.47 -2.04 4.45
CA LEU A 122 -3.15 -1.62 4.92
C LEU A 122 -2.48 -0.64 3.94
N SER A 123 -2.66 -0.82 2.63
CA SER A 123 -2.11 0.13 1.64
C SER A 123 -2.74 1.51 1.76
N VAL A 124 -4.02 1.61 2.17
CA VAL A 124 -4.67 2.91 2.44
C VAL A 124 -3.91 3.67 3.52
N ILE A 125 -3.49 2.98 4.59
CA ILE A 125 -2.74 3.58 5.70
C ILE A 125 -1.36 4.03 5.23
N CYS A 126 -0.72 3.29 4.33
CA CYS A 126 0.55 3.68 3.71
C CYS A 126 0.40 4.92 2.82
N ASP A 127 -0.66 4.99 2.01
CA ASP A 127 -0.93 6.15 1.15
C ASP A 127 -1.11 7.44 1.97
N MET A 128 -1.64 7.35 3.19
CA MET A 128 -1.77 8.50 4.09
C MET A 128 -0.42 9.11 4.49
N ALA A 129 0.68 8.36 4.41
CA ALA A 129 2.01 8.87 4.73
C ALA A 129 2.48 9.94 3.73
N TYR A 130 2.08 9.86 2.45
CA TYR A 130 2.40 10.91 1.45
C TYR A 130 1.88 12.27 1.87
N GLY A 131 0.68 12.28 2.44
CA GLY A 131 0.01 13.45 2.94
C GLY A 131 0.74 14.20 4.06
N THR A 132 1.60 13.48 4.78
CA THR A 132 2.36 14.04 5.90
C THR A 132 3.70 14.63 5.47
N CYS A 133 4.23 14.24 4.31
CA CYS A 133 5.46 14.80 3.76
C CYS A 133 5.29 16.23 3.21
N SER A 134 4.06 16.65 2.90
CA SER A 134 3.75 18.00 2.41
C SER A 134 3.49 19.02 3.53
N LEU A 135 3.34 18.57 4.78
CA LEU A 135 3.14 19.46 5.93
C LEU A 135 4.49 19.98 6.44
N PRO A 136 4.64 21.31 6.64
CA PRO A 136 5.86 21.86 7.21
C PRO A 136 6.06 21.29 8.61
N LEU A 137 7.26 20.76 8.84
CA LEU A 137 7.73 20.38 10.16
C LEU A 137 8.04 21.68 10.91
N GLU A 138 7.03 22.22 11.62
CA GLU A 138 7.24 23.27 12.63
C GLU A 138 7.88 22.70 13.90
#